data_AF-A0AAE1W8M5-F1
#
_entry.id   AF-A0AAE1W8M5-F1
#
_cell.length_a   1.000
_cell.length_b   1.000
_cell.length_c   1.000
_cell.angle_alpha   90.00
_cell.angle_beta   90.00
_cell.angle_gamma   90.00
#
_symmetry.space_group_name_H-M   'P 1'
#
loop_
_entity.id
_entity.type
_entity.pdbx_description
1 polymer ?
#
loop_
_entity_poly.entity_id
_entity_poly.type
_entity_poly.pdbx_seq_one_letter_code
_entity_poly.pdbx_strand_id
1 'polypeptide(L)'
;MAISMLRFTLPPHVIGLVVVLLLSIAANPSSILALAESDFDLDFDSDILLFHQDYTPPAPPPPPPHPPSLSCESDLGGIGSLDTTCQIVSNLNLSKDVYVEGKGNFVISPNVTVNCSSFSGCELAINVTGNFTLGENSSIICGTFELVSDNASFGNGSAVNTTGLAGSPPPQTSGTPQGVDGAGGGMGAGVQHA
;
A
#
# COMPACT_ATOMS: atom_id res chain seq x y z
N MET A 1 19.55 -0.23 -68.23
CA MET A 1 19.74 -1.43 -67.37
C MET A 1 20.96 -2.18 -67.88
N ALA A 2 22.12 -1.97 -67.23
CA ALA A 2 23.35 -2.70 -67.54
C ALA A 2 23.69 -3.54 -66.31
N ILE A 3 23.64 -4.87 -66.45
CA ILE A 3 24.03 -5.81 -65.40
C ILE A 3 25.54 -6.01 -65.56
N SER A 4 26.31 -5.31 -64.73
CA SER A 4 27.76 -5.46 -64.67
C SER A 4 28.09 -6.79 -63.98
N MET A 5 28.51 -7.77 -64.78
CA MET A 5 29.03 -9.04 -64.30
C MET A 5 30.45 -8.82 -63.74
N LEU A 6 30.55 -8.52 -62.44
CA LEU A 6 31.82 -8.45 -61.74
C LEU A 6 32.45 -9.85 -61.70
N ARG A 7 33.44 -10.10 -62.56
CA ARG A 7 34.30 -11.29 -62.45
C ARG A 7 35.32 -11.05 -61.34
N PHE A 8 35.04 -11.57 -60.16
CA PHE A 8 36.00 -11.63 -59.06
C PHE A 8 37.02 -12.74 -59.34
N THR A 9 38.25 -12.38 -59.73
CA THR A 9 39.39 -13.29 -59.72
C THR A 9 39.89 -13.42 -58.28
N LEU A 10 39.46 -14.46 -57.56
CA LEU A 10 39.94 -14.72 -56.21
C LEU A 10 41.37 -15.31 -56.25
N PRO A 11 42.27 -14.91 -55.33
CA PRO A 11 43.59 -15.52 -55.18
C PRO A 11 43.46 -17.01 -54.85
N PRO A 12 44.40 -17.87 -55.31
CA PRO A 12 44.35 -19.31 -55.06
C PRO A 12 44.34 -19.67 -53.57
N HIS A 13 44.91 -18.81 -52.71
CA HIS A 13 44.86 -18.96 -51.26
C HIS A 13 43.45 -18.80 -50.66
N VAL A 14 42.63 -17.92 -51.24
CA VAL A 14 41.26 -17.68 -50.76
C VAL A 14 40.33 -18.80 -51.20
N ILE A 15 40.55 -19.35 -52.40
CA ILE A 15 39.82 -20.53 -52.89
C ILE A 15 40.13 -21.75 -52.00
N GLY A 16 41.40 -21.94 -51.62
CA GLY A 16 41.80 -23.01 -50.71
C GLY A 16 41.11 -22.91 -49.35
N LEU A 17 41.01 -21.70 -48.78
CA LEU A 17 40.37 -21.47 -47.49
C LEU A 17 38.85 -21.75 -47.54
N VAL A 18 38.18 -21.35 -48.62
CA VAL A 18 36.74 -21.62 -48.83
C VAL A 18 36.47 -23.11 -49.00
N VAL A 19 37.32 -23.84 -49.73
CA VAL A 19 37.17 -25.30 -49.93
C VAL A 19 37.39 -26.06 -48.61
N VAL A 20 38.36 -25.65 -47.79
CA VAL A 20 38.58 -26.22 -46.45
C VAL A 20 37.38 -25.97 -45.54
N LEU A 21 36.79 -24.77 -45.61
CA LEU A 21 35.58 -24.41 -44.86
C LEU A 21 34.36 -25.25 -45.28
N LEU A 22 34.19 -25.51 -46.58
CA LEU A 22 33.09 -26.32 -47.10
C LEU A 22 33.26 -27.81 -46.77
N LEU A 23 34.50 -28.32 -46.78
CA LEU A 23 34.80 -29.70 -46.41
C LEU A 23 34.62 -29.96 -44.91
N SER A 24 34.92 -28.99 -44.04
CA SER A 24 34.67 -29.11 -42.60
C SER A 24 33.18 -29.09 -42.25
N ILE A 25 32.36 -28.33 -42.98
CA ILE A 25 30.89 -28.31 -42.85
C ILE A 25 30.27 -29.66 -43.25
N ALA A 26 30.80 -30.31 -44.30
CA ALA A 26 30.29 -31.60 -44.78
C ALA A 26 30.67 -32.79 -43.87
N ALA A 27 31.81 -32.69 -43.16
CA ALA A 27 32.29 -33.76 -42.29
C ALA A 27 31.60 -33.77 -40.92
N ASN A 28 31.21 -32.61 -40.38
CA ASN A 28 30.58 -32.51 -39.05
C ASN A 28 29.57 -31.33 -39.00
N PRO A 29 28.25 -31.56 -39.08
CA PRO A 29 27.26 -30.49 -39.01
C PRO A 29 27.19 -29.79 -37.62
N SER A 30 27.85 -30.35 -36.60
CA SER A 30 27.87 -29.81 -35.23
C SER A 30 28.84 -28.63 -35.05
N SER A 31 29.71 -28.33 -36.02
CA SER A 31 30.74 -27.28 -35.87
C SER A 31 30.25 -25.86 -36.21
N ILE A 32 29.01 -25.69 -36.66
CA ILE A 32 28.40 -24.37 -36.94
C ILE A 32 27.78 -23.75 -35.67
N LEU A 33 27.65 -24.49 -34.57
CA LEU A 33 27.06 -23.95 -33.34
C LEU A 33 27.97 -22.99 -32.55
N ALA A 34 29.20 -22.73 -33.01
CA ALA A 34 30.19 -21.93 -32.28
C ALA A 34 30.43 -20.51 -32.86
N LEU A 35 29.68 -20.08 -33.88
CA LEU A 35 29.78 -18.73 -34.48
C LEU A 35 28.49 -17.91 -34.32
N ALA A 36 27.51 -18.38 -33.53
CA ALA A 36 26.29 -17.64 -33.20
C ALA A 36 26.21 -17.24 -31.71
N GLU A 37 27.32 -17.35 -30.98
CA GLU A 37 27.46 -16.79 -29.63
C GLU A 37 28.58 -15.72 -29.63
N SER A 38 28.51 -14.78 -30.57
CA SER A 38 29.31 -13.56 -30.47
C SER A 38 28.48 -12.49 -29.74
N ASP A 39 28.83 -12.32 -28.47
CA ASP A 39 28.82 -11.05 -27.74
C ASP A 39 27.52 -10.24 -27.78
N PHE A 40 26.54 -10.72 -27.01
CA PHE A 40 25.67 -9.80 -26.28
C PHE A 40 26.45 -9.40 -25.01
N ASP A 41 27.26 -8.35 -25.11
CA ASP A 41 27.80 -7.66 -23.95
C ASP A 41 26.62 -7.12 -23.13
N LEU A 42 26.22 -7.89 -22.13
CA LEU A 42 25.20 -7.53 -21.16
C LEU A 42 25.80 -6.51 -20.19
N ASP A 43 25.78 -5.24 -20.57
CA ASP A 43 25.91 -4.11 -19.62
C ASP A 43 24.60 -3.89 -18.83
N PHE A 44 23.76 -4.93 -18.71
CA PHE A 44 22.50 -4.96 -17.96
C PHE A 44 22.69 -5.47 -16.52
N ASP A 45 23.87 -5.96 -16.15
CA ASP A 45 24.13 -6.47 -14.79
C ASP A 45 24.28 -5.32 -13.78
N SER A 46 24.75 -4.15 -14.24
CA SER A 46 24.87 -2.94 -13.41
C SER A 46 23.51 -2.37 -13.00
N ASP A 47 22.52 -2.42 -13.89
CA ASP A 47 21.17 -1.88 -13.62
C ASP A 47 20.32 -2.84 -12.77
N ILE A 48 20.46 -4.17 -12.94
CA ILE A 48 19.69 -5.15 -12.15
C ILE A 48 20.19 -5.24 -10.70
N LEU A 49 21.49 -5.01 -10.46
CA LEU A 49 22.06 -4.97 -9.10
C LEU A 49 21.75 -3.66 -8.35
N LEU A 50 21.44 -2.56 -9.04
CA LEU A 50 21.03 -1.31 -8.39
C LEU A 50 19.63 -1.36 -7.77
N PHE A 51 18.77 -2.29 -8.22
CA PHE A 51 17.41 -2.48 -7.66
C PHE A 51 17.35 -3.54 -6.55
N HIS A 52 18.46 -4.21 -6.22
CA HIS A 52 18.56 -5.20 -5.15
C HIS A 52 19.44 -4.71 -3.99
N GLN A 53 19.40 -3.42 -3.68
CA GLN A 53 20.01 -2.96 -2.44
C GLN A 53 19.33 -3.66 -1.26
N ASP A 54 20.17 -4.19 -0.37
CA ASP A 54 19.89 -4.77 0.94
C ASP A 54 19.24 -3.76 1.92
N TYR A 55 18.28 -2.98 1.44
CA TYR A 55 17.44 -2.15 2.27
C TYR A 55 16.49 -3.07 3.02
N THR A 56 16.96 -3.56 4.16
CA THR A 56 16.07 -3.97 5.24
C THR A 56 15.64 -2.68 5.92
N PRO A 57 14.38 -2.24 5.79
CA PRO A 57 13.91 -1.07 6.50
C PRO A 57 14.23 -1.23 7.98
N PRO A 58 14.65 -0.17 8.68
CA PRO A 58 14.77 -0.22 10.13
C PRO A 58 13.50 -0.81 10.73
N ALA A 59 13.64 -1.72 11.70
CA ALA A 59 12.49 -2.29 12.37
C ALA A 59 11.54 -1.16 12.82
N PRO A 60 10.23 -1.27 12.56
CA PRO A 60 9.29 -0.27 13.00
C PRO A 60 9.49 0.00 14.49
N PRO A 61 9.44 1.26 14.95
CA PRO A 61 9.42 1.55 16.37
C PRO A 61 8.33 0.71 17.05
N PRO A 62 8.55 0.23 18.28
CA PRO A 62 7.49 -0.40 19.06
C PRO A 62 6.25 0.51 19.07
N PRO A 63 5.03 -0.04 18.92
CA PRO A 63 3.82 0.74 19.05
C PRO A 63 3.82 1.49 20.38
N PRO A 64 3.48 2.79 20.40
CA PRO A 64 3.27 3.51 21.65
C PRO A 64 2.25 2.76 22.54
N PRO A 65 2.43 2.74 23.86
CA PRO A 65 1.42 2.21 24.76
C PRO A 65 0.12 3.02 24.63
N HIS A 66 -1.03 2.35 24.63
CA HIS A 66 -2.33 3.03 24.64
C HIS A 66 -2.49 3.91 25.89
N PRO A 67 -3.21 5.04 25.78
CA PRO A 67 -3.57 5.85 26.95
C PRO A 67 -4.47 5.05 27.91
N PRO A 68 -4.55 5.44 29.19
CA PRO A 68 -5.44 4.79 30.14
C PRO A 68 -6.89 4.85 29.66
N SER A 69 -7.63 3.75 29.86
CA SER A 69 -9.03 3.67 29.46
C SER A 69 -9.91 4.66 30.24
N LEU A 70 -10.89 5.23 29.55
CA LEU A 70 -11.87 6.14 30.13
C LEU A 70 -12.98 5.39 30.89
N SER A 71 -13.70 6.08 31.77
CA SER A 71 -14.92 5.61 32.43
C SER A 71 -16.17 6.06 31.70
N CYS A 72 -17.18 5.19 31.60
CA CYS A 72 -18.43 5.51 30.90
C CYS A 72 -19.14 6.76 31.46
N GLU A 73 -19.39 6.81 32.77
CA GLU A 73 -20.17 7.91 33.37
C GLU A 73 -19.32 9.16 33.60
N SER A 74 -18.13 9.02 34.19
CA SER A 74 -17.32 10.16 34.61
C SER A 74 -16.62 10.87 33.45
N ASP A 75 -16.14 10.13 32.45
CA ASP A 75 -15.31 10.69 31.38
C ASP A 75 -16.09 10.87 30.08
N LEU A 76 -16.99 9.93 29.77
CA LEU A 76 -17.80 9.96 28.55
C LEU A 76 -19.22 10.50 28.77
N GLY A 77 -19.61 10.82 30.02
CA GLY A 77 -20.96 11.32 30.31
C GLY A 77 -22.10 10.38 29.89
N GLY A 78 -21.78 9.09 29.75
CA GLY A 78 -22.73 8.04 29.40
C GLY A 78 -23.46 7.49 30.61
N ILE A 79 -24.28 6.46 30.38
CA ILE A 79 -25.03 5.73 31.41
C ILE A 79 -24.52 4.29 31.44
N GLY A 80 -24.21 3.78 32.64
CA GLY A 80 -23.78 2.39 32.84
C GLY A 80 -22.26 2.24 32.95
N SER A 81 -21.72 1.12 32.45
CA SER A 81 -20.29 0.78 32.60
C SER A 81 -19.77 0.07 31.36
N LEU A 82 -18.47 0.24 31.08
CA LEU A 82 -17.79 -0.39 29.95
C LEU A 82 -17.71 -1.92 30.06
N ASP A 83 -17.80 -2.48 31.27
CA ASP A 83 -17.84 -3.94 31.47
C ASP A 83 -19.23 -4.56 31.29
N THR A 84 -20.29 -3.76 31.26
CA THR A 84 -21.67 -4.24 31.09
C THR A 84 -22.30 -3.65 29.83
N THR A 85 -22.80 -2.43 29.91
CA THR A 85 -23.28 -1.65 28.77
C THR A 85 -23.06 -0.19 29.10
N CYS A 86 -22.27 0.47 28.25
CA CYS A 86 -22.06 1.90 28.29
C CYS A 86 -22.88 2.53 27.18
N GLN A 87 -23.83 3.38 27.55
CA GLN A 87 -24.68 4.08 26.60
C GLN A 87 -24.36 5.58 26.60
N ILE A 88 -23.88 6.07 25.46
CA ILE A 88 -23.71 7.50 25.21
C ILE A 88 -25.04 8.07 24.74
N VAL A 89 -25.59 9.00 25.50
CA VAL A 89 -26.93 9.60 25.27
C VAL A 89 -26.86 11.07 24.89
N SER A 90 -25.67 11.66 24.87
CA SER A 90 -25.44 13.07 24.62
C SER A 90 -24.23 13.26 23.70
N ASN A 91 -24.18 14.41 23.01
CA ASN A 91 -23.07 14.73 22.13
C ASN A 91 -21.76 14.84 22.92
N LEU A 92 -20.70 14.25 22.38
CA LEU A 92 -19.37 14.27 22.98
C LEU A 92 -18.46 15.18 22.16
N ASN A 93 -17.77 16.08 22.85
CA ASN A 93 -16.70 16.89 22.27
C ASN A 93 -15.38 16.47 22.90
N LEU A 94 -14.66 15.60 22.21
CA LEU A 94 -13.38 15.06 22.66
C LEU A 94 -12.27 16.09 22.37
N SER A 95 -11.42 16.33 23.36
CA SER A 95 -10.32 17.30 23.27
C SER A 95 -8.94 16.66 23.32
N LYS A 96 -8.88 15.33 23.35
CA LYS A 96 -7.69 14.50 23.47
C LYS A 96 -7.96 13.15 22.82
N ASP A 97 -6.90 12.39 22.58
CA ASP A 97 -7.02 11.00 22.17
C ASP A 97 -7.72 10.18 23.25
N VAL A 98 -8.63 9.31 22.81
CA VAL A 98 -9.51 8.55 23.68
C VAL A 98 -9.37 7.07 23.37
N TYR A 99 -9.08 6.32 24.42
CA TYR A 99 -9.13 4.87 24.41
C TYR A 99 -10.26 4.40 25.33
N VAL A 100 -11.16 3.60 24.78
CA VAL A 100 -12.29 3.01 25.49
C VAL A 100 -12.07 1.51 25.54
N GLU A 101 -11.91 0.95 26.74
CA GLU A 101 -11.73 -0.49 26.93
C GLU A 101 -12.81 -1.06 27.86
N GLY A 102 -13.40 -2.19 27.49
CA GLY A 102 -14.35 -2.87 28.37
C GLY A 102 -14.81 -4.25 27.89
N LYS A 103 -15.40 -5.03 28.78
CA LYS A 103 -15.95 -6.36 28.44
C LYS A 103 -17.38 -6.34 27.93
N GLY A 104 -18.05 -5.20 28.05
CA GLY A 104 -19.46 -5.01 27.76
C GLY A 104 -19.74 -4.43 26.39
N ASN A 105 -20.93 -3.83 26.25
CA ASN A 105 -21.36 -3.17 25.04
C ASN A 105 -21.05 -1.67 25.06
N PHE A 106 -20.78 -1.09 23.90
CA PHE A 106 -20.63 0.36 23.73
C PHE A 106 -21.65 0.87 22.72
N VAL A 107 -22.61 1.66 23.19
CA VAL A 107 -23.77 2.09 22.41
C VAL A 107 -23.79 3.61 22.32
N ILE A 108 -23.62 4.13 21.12
CA ILE A 108 -23.86 5.54 20.80
C ILE A 108 -25.30 5.67 20.35
N SER A 109 -26.11 6.41 21.11
CA SER A 109 -27.55 6.54 20.86
C SER A 109 -27.83 7.27 19.53
N PRO A 110 -29.04 7.12 18.95
CA PRO A 110 -29.43 7.84 17.75
C PRO A 110 -29.26 9.35 17.88
N ASN A 111 -28.83 10.00 16.79
CA ASN A 111 -28.57 11.44 16.72
C ASN A 111 -27.49 11.97 17.70
N VAL A 112 -26.67 11.09 18.29
CA VAL A 112 -25.49 11.50 19.04
C VAL A 112 -24.32 11.75 18.09
N THR A 113 -23.64 12.86 18.30
CA THR A 113 -22.42 13.22 17.60
C THR A 113 -21.23 13.10 18.53
N VAL A 114 -20.22 12.31 18.14
CA VAL A 114 -18.91 12.26 18.78
C VAL A 114 -17.95 13.06 17.93
N ASN A 115 -17.48 14.19 18.44
CA ASN A 115 -16.70 15.15 17.68
C ASN A 115 -15.34 15.39 18.35
N CYS A 116 -14.29 15.21 17.55
CA CYS A 116 -12.90 15.47 17.90
C CYS A 116 -12.33 16.73 17.20
N SER A 117 -13.16 17.56 16.54
CA SER A 117 -12.71 18.66 15.65
C SER A 117 -11.81 19.70 16.32
N SER A 118 -11.76 19.72 17.66
CA SER A 118 -10.97 20.64 18.46
C SER A 118 -9.46 20.39 18.36
N PHE A 119 -9.03 19.19 17.93
CA PHE A 119 -7.63 18.78 17.90
C PHE A 119 -7.31 17.96 16.63
N SER A 120 -6.30 18.39 15.88
CA SER A 120 -5.86 17.70 14.65
C SER A 120 -5.28 16.34 15.00
N GLY A 121 -5.76 15.28 14.36
CA GLY A 121 -5.25 13.93 14.55
C GLY A 121 -5.83 13.18 15.74
N CYS A 122 -6.93 13.67 16.34
CA CYS A 122 -7.63 12.99 17.43
C CYS A 122 -7.88 11.51 17.12
N GLU A 123 -7.35 10.64 17.96
CA GLU A 123 -7.56 9.21 17.87
C GLU A 123 -8.70 8.78 18.80
N LEU A 124 -9.67 8.07 18.23
CA LEU A 124 -10.73 7.39 18.98
C LEU A 124 -10.57 5.90 18.76
N ALA A 125 -10.03 5.21 19.76
CA ALA A 125 -9.85 3.77 19.77
C ALA A 125 -10.84 3.14 20.75
N ILE A 126 -11.62 2.18 20.27
CA ILE A 126 -12.64 1.47 21.04
C ILE A 126 -12.32 -0.02 20.99
N ASN A 127 -12.12 -0.60 22.16
CA ASN A 127 -11.84 -2.01 22.34
C ASN A 127 -12.85 -2.59 23.33
N VAL A 128 -13.92 -3.18 22.79
CA VAL A 128 -14.94 -3.84 23.59
C VAL A 128 -15.04 -5.30 23.22
N THR A 129 -15.24 -6.19 24.19
CA THR A 129 -15.52 -7.61 23.86
C THR A 129 -16.99 -7.84 23.52
N GLY A 130 -17.88 -6.91 23.84
CA GLY A 130 -19.30 -7.00 23.48
C GLY A 130 -19.61 -6.34 22.13
N ASN A 131 -20.81 -5.80 22.03
CA ASN A 131 -21.31 -5.18 20.81
C ASN A 131 -21.04 -3.68 20.80
N PHE A 132 -20.51 -3.17 19.69
CA PHE A 132 -20.51 -1.76 19.35
C PHE A 132 -21.77 -1.43 18.53
N THR A 133 -22.47 -0.37 18.92
CA THR A 133 -23.65 0.12 18.19
C THR A 133 -23.56 1.62 17.97
N LEU A 134 -23.59 2.04 16.71
CA LEU A 134 -23.71 3.43 16.31
C LEU A 134 -25.15 3.68 15.82
N GLY A 135 -25.93 4.45 16.56
CA GLY A 135 -27.37 4.64 16.32
C GLY A 135 -27.70 5.34 14.99
N GLU A 136 -28.99 5.40 14.64
CA GLU A 136 -29.42 6.10 13.42
C GLU A 136 -29.04 7.57 13.43
N ASN A 137 -28.60 8.08 12.26
CA ASN A 137 -28.15 9.47 12.05
C ASN A 137 -27.09 9.95 13.06
N SER A 138 -26.39 9.05 13.74
CA SER A 138 -25.29 9.41 14.62
C SER A 138 -24.00 9.56 13.81
N SER A 139 -23.11 10.43 14.26
CA SER A 139 -21.87 10.71 13.53
C SER A 139 -20.65 10.70 14.44
N ILE A 140 -19.59 10.04 14.01
CA ILE A 140 -18.27 10.12 14.61
C ILE A 140 -17.40 10.94 13.67
N ILE A 141 -16.78 12.00 14.19
CA ILE A 141 -15.87 12.88 13.43
C ILE A 141 -14.55 12.91 14.19
N CYS A 142 -13.51 12.24 13.69
CA CYS A 142 -12.18 12.17 14.32
C CYS A 142 -11.05 12.09 13.29
N GLY A 143 -9.80 12.09 13.74
CA GLY A 143 -8.65 11.86 12.86
C GLY A 143 -8.51 10.39 12.52
N THR A 144 -8.36 9.58 13.57
CA THR A 144 -8.25 8.12 13.49
C THR A 144 -9.41 7.49 14.26
N PHE A 145 -10.02 6.46 13.68
CA PHE A 145 -11.03 5.63 14.35
C PHE A 145 -10.58 4.18 14.30
N GLU A 146 -10.37 3.58 15.47
CA GLU A 146 -10.08 2.16 15.61
C GLU A 146 -11.22 1.50 16.39
N LEU A 147 -11.72 0.38 15.88
CA LEU A 147 -12.79 -0.38 16.51
C LEU A 147 -12.43 -1.86 16.55
N VAL A 148 -12.37 -2.38 17.77
CA VAL A 148 -12.29 -3.81 18.08
C VAL A 148 -13.55 -4.16 18.85
N SER A 149 -14.37 -5.03 18.28
CA SER A 149 -15.63 -5.50 18.86
C SER A 149 -16.01 -6.88 18.34
N ASP A 150 -16.72 -7.67 19.15
CA ASP A 150 -17.28 -8.96 18.69
C ASP A 150 -18.35 -8.75 17.61
N ASN A 151 -19.19 -7.73 17.76
CA ASN A 151 -20.07 -7.26 16.70
C ASN A 151 -20.12 -5.74 16.64
N ALA A 152 -20.11 -5.19 15.43
CA ALA A 152 -20.35 -3.78 15.19
C ALA A 152 -21.63 -3.61 14.37
N SER A 153 -22.51 -2.70 14.81
CA SER A 153 -23.72 -2.34 14.08
C SER A 153 -23.78 -0.84 13.86
N PHE A 154 -24.10 -0.46 12.62
CA PHE A 154 -24.18 0.92 12.16
C PHE A 154 -25.61 1.17 11.69
N GLY A 155 -26.31 2.04 12.40
CA GLY A 155 -27.69 2.40 12.11
C GLY A 155 -27.83 3.15 10.79
N ASN A 156 -29.06 3.26 10.30
CA ASN A 156 -29.33 3.98 9.06
C ASN A 156 -28.91 5.45 9.18
N GLY A 157 -28.22 5.97 8.16
CA GLY A 157 -27.69 7.34 8.16
C GLY A 157 -26.54 7.58 9.15
N SER A 158 -26.06 6.55 9.85
CA SER A 158 -24.86 6.68 10.67
C SER A 158 -23.63 6.93 9.81
N ALA A 159 -22.67 7.70 10.34
CA ALA A 159 -21.46 8.04 9.63
C ALA A 159 -20.24 8.02 10.55
N VAL A 160 -19.12 7.52 10.03
CA VAL A 160 -17.80 7.68 10.63
C VAL A 160 -16.96 8.45 9.63
N ASN A 161 -16.62 9.69 9.98
CA ASN A 161 -15.82 10.58 9.17
C ASN A 161 -14.44 10.75 9.82
N THR A 162 -13.45 10.09 9.23
CA THR A 162 -12.06 10.12 9.69
C THR A 162 -11.22 11.02 8.78
N THR A 163 -10.61 12.07 9.31
CA THR A 163 -9.57 12.82 8.60
C THR A 163 -8.25 12.10 8.78
N GLY A 164 -7.99 11.12 7.90
CA GLY A 164 -6.82 10.26 8.00
C GLY A 164 -5.51 11.05 8.15
N LEU A 165 -4.64 10.59 9.06
CA LEU A 165 -3.30 11.14 9.34
C LEU A 165 -2.33 11.08 8.15
N ALA A 166 -2.78 10.61 6.98
CA ALA A 166 -2.00 10.67 5.77
C ALA A 166 -1.89 12.14 5.37
N GLY A 167 -0.74 12.75 5.66
CA GLY A 167 -0.37 14.04 5.10
C GLY A 167 -0.45 14.00 3.57
N SER A 168 -0.25 15.17 2.94
CA SER A 168 -0.20 15.21 1.48
C SER A 168 0.84 14.22 0.96
N PRO A 169 0.49 13.40 -0.05
CA PRO A 169 1.44 12.45 -0.62
C PRO A 169 2.69 13.24 -1.06
N PRO A 170 3.92 12.76 -0.75
CA PRO A 170 5.13 13.43 -1.21
C PRO A 170 5.03 13.69 -2.72
N PRO A 171 5.59 14.81 -3.25
CA PRO A 171 5.47 15.18 -4.65
C PRO A 171 5.87 14.07 -5.65
N GLN A 172 6.66 13.10 -5.19
CA GLN A 172 7.19 11.98 -5.98
C GLN A 172 6.41 10.66 -5.83
N THR A 173 5.33 10.62 -5.05
CA THR A 173 4.48 9.41 -4.86
C THR A 173 3.23 9.40 -5.75
N SER A 174 3.03 10.44 -6.57
CA SER A 174 2.05 10.41 -7.65
C SER A 174 2.63 9.62 -8.82
N GLY A 175 2.55 8.29 -8.73
CA GLY A 175 2.85 7.42 -9.86
C GLY A 175 1.75 7.59 -10.91
N THR A 176 2.03 8.35 -11.98
CA THR A 176 1.24 8.25 -13.22
C THR A 176 1.67 6.93 -13.88
N PRO A 177 0.76 5.96 -14.12
CA PRO A 177 1.15 4.70 -14.73
C PRO A 177 1.70 4.97 -16.13
N GLN A 178 2.98 4.68 -16.36
CA GLN A 178 3.53 4.63 -17.71
C GLN A 178 3.45 3.19 -18.21
N GLY A 179 2.33 2.85 -18.86
CA GLY A 179 2.13 1.55 -19.49
C GLY A 179 0.71 0.98 -19.31
N VAL A 180 0.42 -0.12 -20.01
CA VAL A 180 -0.82 -0.92 -19.86
C VAL A 180 -0.82 -1.78 -18.60
N ASP A 181 0.36 -2.00 -18.02
CA ASP A 181 0.58 -2.79 -16.81
C ASP A 181 0.72 -1.85 -15.60
N GLY A 182 -0.40 -1.28 -15.16
CA GLY A 182 -0.44 -0.22 -14.15
C GLY A 182 0.29 -0.53 -12.84
N ALA A 183 1.54 -0.06 -12.71
CA ALA A 183 2.28 -0.02 -11.44
C ALA A 183 2.02 1.30 -10.70
N GLY A 184 0.77 1.50 -10.27
CA GLY A 184 0.38 2.62 -9.41
C GLY A 184 0.54 2.26 -7.94
N GLY A 185 1.75 2.41 -7.39
CA GLY A 185 2.01 2.28 -5.95
C GLY A 185 1.52 3.50 -5.18
N GLY A 186 0.21 3.65 -4.99
CA GLY A 186 -0.37 4.71 -4.16
C GLY A 186 -0.48 4.28 -2.70
N MET A 187 0.33 4.86 -1.81
CA MET A 187 -0.04 4.92 -0.39
C MET A 187 -1.27 5.83 -0.29
N GLY A 188 -2.40 5.28 0.16
CA GLY A 188 -3.68 5.99 0.21
C GLY A 188 -3.59 7.24 1.07
N ALA A 189 -3.43 8.40 0.43
CA ALA A 189 -3.66 9.68 1.07
C ALA A 189 -5.16 9.98 1.05
N GLY A 190 -5.69 10.34 2.22
CA GLY A 190 -7.08 10.71 2.42
C GLY A 190 -7.52 11.88 1.54
N VAL A 191 -8.82 11.85 1.25
CA VAL A 191 -9.67 12.71 0.43
C VAL A 191 -9.21 14.18 0.26
N GLN A 192 -9.03 14.60 -1.00
CA GLN A 192 -9.02 16.01 -1.38
C GLN A 192 -10.47 16.52 -1.42
N HIS A 193 -10.81 17.51 -0.60
CA HIS A 193 -12.01 18.31 -0.80
C HIS A 193 -11.67 19.56 -1.63
N ALA A 194 -12.54 19.83 -2.59
CA ALA A 194 -12.50 20.91 -3.58
C ALA A 194 -12.61 22.32 -2.99
#